data_AF-A0A4R4YKM9-F1
#
_entry.id   AF-A0A4R4YKM9-F1
#
_cell.length_a   1.000
_cell.length_b   1.000
_cell.length_c   1.000
_cell.angle_alpha   90.00
_cell.angle_beta   90.00
_cell.angle_gamma   90.00
#
_symmetry.space_group_name_H-M   'P 1'
#
loop_
_entity.id
_entity.type
_entity.pdbx_description
1 polymer ?
#
loop_
_entity_poly.entity_id
_entity_poly.type
_entity_poly.pdbx_seq_one_letter_code
_entity_poly.pdbx_strand_id
1 'polypeptide(L)'
;MRKRLHLPAIVAALVTAAGLLTAGSTTPAAAVPATIPLQISNNSGRGDALYIYNLGTNLSTGQQGWADAAGNFHAWPAGGNPPTP
;
A
#
# COMPACT_ATOMS: atom_id res chain seq x y z
N MET A 1 -23.09 4.81 56.04
CA MET A 1 -23.17 3.79 54.96
C MET A 1 -21.78 3.54 54.39
N ARG A 2 -21.13 2.42 54.76
CA ARG A 2 -19.86 2.02 54.12
C ARG A 2 -20.22 1.29 52.83
N LYS A 3 -20.09 1.96 51.68
CA LYS A 3 -20.26 1.29 50.37
C LYS A 3 -19.17 0.22 50.29
N ARG A 4 -19.57 -1.06 50.37
CA ARG A 4 -18.66 -2.19 50.17
C ARG A 4 -18.20 -2.11 48.72
N LEU A 5 -16.95 -1.69 48.52
CA LEU A 5 -16.39 -1.57 47.18
C LEU A 5 -16.21 -2.99 46.64
N HIS A 6 -17.00 -3.37 45.65
CA HIS A 6 -16.96 -4.70 45.02
C HIS A 6 -15.75 -4.78 44.08
N LEU A 7 -14.54 -4.76 44.64
CA LEU A 7 -13.26 -4.91 43.94
C LEU A 7 -13.25 -6.03 42.88
N PRO A 8 -13.77 -7.26 43.14
CA PRO A 8 -13.74 -8.31 42.13
C PRO A 8 -14.59 -7.99 40.90
N ALA A 9 -15.71 -7.27 41.08
CA ALA A 9 -16.55 -6.84 39.96
C ALA A 9 -15.88 -5.74 39.12
N ILE A 10 -15.12 -4.87 39.76
CA ILE A 10 -14.34 -3.81 39.08
C ILE A 10 -13.22 -4.44 38.24
N VAL A 11 -12.51 -5.42 38.79
CA VAL A 11 -11.45 -6.14 38.05
C VAL A 11 -12.04 -6.88 36.85
N ALA A 12 -13.15 -7.58 37.04
CA ALA A 12 -13.83 -8.28 35.94
C ALA A 12 -14.26 -7.32 34.83
N ALA A 13 -14.80 -6.14 35.19
CA ALA A 13 -15.17 -5.09 34.24
C ALA A 13 -13.96 -4.48 33.51
N LEU A 14 -12.82 -4.35 34.18
CA LEU A 14 -11.60 -3.84 33.56
C LEU A 14 -11.02 -4.84 32.53
N VAL A 15 -11.05 -6.12 32.85
CA VAL A 15 -10.54 -7.19 31.97
C VAL A 15 -11.40 -7.32 30.73
N THR A 16 -12.73 -7.26 30.86
CA THR A 16 -13.63 -7.30 29.70
C THR A 16 -13.49 -6.04 28.85
N ALA A 17 -13.40 -4.85 29.45
CA ALA A 17 -13.15 -3.62 28.73
C ALA A 17 -11.80 -3.65 27.97
N ALA A 18 -10.73 -4.13 28.60
CA ALA A 18 -9.43 -4.29 27.97
C ALA A 18 -9.47 -5.29 26.79
N GLY A 19 -10.18 -6.40 26.94
CA GLY A 19 -10.38 -7.39 25.88
C GLY A 19 -11.16 -6.84 24.69
N LEU A 20 -12.17 -5.99 24.91
CA LEU A 20 -12.90 -5.33 23.82
C LEU A 20 -12.06 -4.27 23.10
N LEU A 21 -11.18 -3.57 23.82
CA LEU A 21 -10.29 -2.57 23.23
C LEU A 21 -9.16 -3.18 22.39
N THR A 22 -8.73 -4.41 22.71
CA THR A 22 -7.72 -5.14 21.93
C THR A 22 -8.32 -6.03 20.84
N ALA A 23 -9.61 -6.37 20.94
CA ALA A 23 -10.37 -7.06 19.88
C ALA A 23 -10.77 -6.14 18.72
N GLY A 24 -10.00 -5.06 18.50
CA GLY A 24 -10.04 -4.32 17.25
C GLY A 24 -9.73 -5.32 16.13
N SER A 25 -10.76 -5.67 15.36
CA SER A 25 -10.64 -6.50 14.18
C SER A 25 -9.70 -5.80 13.20
N THR A 26 -8.43 -6.13 13.24
CA THR A 26 -7.53 -5.90 12.11
C THR A 26 -7.89 -6.91 11.04
N THR A 27 -9.08 -6.77 10.45
CA THR A 27 -9.37 -7.42 9.17
C THR A 27 -8.23 -7.02 8.25
N PRO A 28 -7.38 -7.98 7.82
CA PRO A 28 -6.30 -7.66 6.92
C PRO A 28 -6.92 -6.96 5.72
N ALA A 29 -6.32 -5.84 5.29
CA ALA A 29 -6.74 -5.22 4.05
C ALA A 29 -6.74 -6.30 2.97
N ALA A 30 -7.81 -6.33 2.17
CA ALA A 30 -7.89 -7.26 1.06
C ALA A 30 -6.61 -7.15 0.22
N ALA A 31 -6.01 -8.28 -0.12
CA ALA A 31 -4.79 -8.29 -0.93
C ALA A 31 -5.08 -7.57 -2.25
N VAL A 32 -4.36 -6.48 -2.50
CA VAL A 32 -4.39 -5.82 -3.81
C VAL A 32 -3.67 -6.75 -4.79
N PRO A 33 -4.25 -7.03 -5.97
CA PRO A 33 -3.58 -7.83 -6.99
C PRO A 33 -2.23 -7.24 -7.38
N ALA A 34 -1.36 -8.07 -7.98
CA ALA A 34 -0.03 -7.63 -8.42
C ALA A 34 -0.08 -6.47 -9.43
N THR A 35 -1.13 -6.39 -10.25
CA THR A 35 -1.37 -5.30 -11.19
C THR A 35 -2.83 -4.84 -11.14
N ILE A 36 -3.04 -3.55 -11.43
CA ILE A 36 -4.36 -2.95 -11.63
C ILE A 36 -4.38 -2.25 -12.99
N PRO A 37 -5.51 -2.26 -13.72
CA PRO A 37 -5.60 -1.61 -15.02
C PRO A 37 -5.60 -0.08 -14.85
N LEU A 38 -4.69 0.60 -15.54
CA LEU A 38 -4.68 2.05 -15.70
C LEU A 38 -5.18 2.40 -17.10
N GLN A 39 -6.36 3.02 -17.18
CA GLN A 39 -6.89 3.54 -18.43
C GLN A 39 -6.36 4.95 -18.69
N ILE A 40 -5.83 5.18 -19.89
CA ILE A 40 -5.34 6.48 -20.33
C ILE A 40 -6.19 6.92 -21.53
N SER A 41 -6.82 8.09 -21.42
CA SER A 41 -7.63 8.70 -22.48
C SER A 41 -7.00 10.01 -22.92
N ASN A 42 -6.71 10.15 -24.21
CA ASN A 42 -6.18 11.40 -24.78
C ASN A 42 -7.33 12.28 -25.31
N ASN A 43 -7.79 13.21 -24.48
CA ASN A 43 -8.80 14.20 -24.85
C ASN A 43 -8.19 15.58 -25.13
N SER A 44 -6.92 15.64 -25.53
CA SER A 44 -6.19 16.91 -25.68
C SER A 44 -6.62 17.77 -26.88
N GLY A 45 -7.33 17.19 -27.85
CA GLY A 45 -7.67 17.85 -29.12
C GLY A 45 -6.49 18.05 -30.07
N ARG A 46 -5.32 17.44 -29.77
CA ARG A 46 -4.11 17.50 -30.60
C ARG A 46 -3.95 16.23 -31.44
N GLY A 47 -3.36 16.38 -32.63
CA GLY A 47 -3.06 15.27 -33.56
C GLY A 47 -1.72 14.59 -33.31
N ASP A 48 -0.92 15.08 -32.37
CA ASP A 48 0.39 14.52 -32.05
C ASP A 48 0.28 13.16 -31.34
N ALA A 49 1.30 12.32 -31.51
CA ALA A 49 1.39 11.05 -30.80
C ALA A 49 1.58 11.27 -29.29
N LEU A 50 0.95 10.42 -28.48
CA LEU A 50 1.13 10.37 -27.03
C LEU A 50 2.14 9.27 -26.67
N TYR A 51 3.21 9.66 -25.98
CA TYR A 51 4.23 8.73 -25.48
C TYR A 51 4.06 8.58 -23.96
N ILE A 52 3.96 7.34 -23.49
CA ILE A 52 3.75 7.01 -22.06
C ILE A 52 4.97 6.28 -21.53
N TYR A 53 5.47 6.74 -20.39
CA TYR A 53 6.58 6.13 -19.67
C TYR A 53 6.11 5.80 -18.25
N ASN A 54 6.08 4.52 -17.90
CA ASN A 54 5.82 4.07 -16.54
C ASN A 54 7.15 3.74 -15.86
N LEU A 55 7.68 4.72 -15.12
CA LEU A 55 9.02 4.67 -14.52
C LEU A 55 8.92 4.65 -13.00
N GLY A 56 9.74 3.86 -12.35
CA GLY A 56 9.75 3.82 -10.89
C GLY A 56 10.56 2.68 -10.31
N THR A 57 10.15 2.24 -9.12
CA THR A 57 10.83 1.21 -8.34
C THR A 57 9.91 0.01 -8.14
N ASN A 58 10.43 -1.20 -8.40
CA ASN A 58 9.71 -2.43 -8.11
C ASN A 58 9.62 -2.64 -6.58
N LEU A 59 8.41 -2.77 -6.05
CA LEU A 59 8.18 -2.91 -4.60
C LEU A 59 8.80 -4.19 -4.01
N SER A 60 8.87 -5.27 -4.79
CA SER A 60 9.38 -6.57 -4.32
C SER A 60 10.91 -6.63 -4.28
N THR A 61 11.60 -5.98 -5.23
CA THR A 61 13.06 -6.06 -5.38
C THR A 61 13.80 -4.77 -5.01
N GLY A 62 13.10 -3.65 -4.92
CA GLY A 62 13.71 -2.32 -4.71
C GLY A 62 14.48 -1.77 -5.92
N GLN A 63 14.47 -2.47 -7.06
CA GLN A 63 15.19 -2.04 -8.26
C GLN A 63 14.45 -0.92 -8.99
N GLN A 64 15.21 0.05 -9.51
CA GLN A 64 14.67 1.07 -10.42
C GLN A 64 14.54 0.51 -11.84
N GLY A 65 13.51 0.94 -12.57
CA GLY A 65 13.22 0.44 -13.89
C GLY A 65 12.00 1.10 -14.52
N TRP A 66 11.42 0.39 -15.48
CA TRP A 66 10.17 0.75 -16.13
C TRP A 66 9.25 -0.47 -16.23
N ALA A 67 7.96 -0.23 -16.42
CA ALA A 67 7.00 -1.30 -16.68
C ALA A 67 6.33 -1.14 -18.04
N ASP A 68 6.11 -2.25 -18.73
CA ASP A 68 5.42 -2.28 -20.02
C ASP A 68 3.88 -2.24 -19.87
N ALA A 69 3.16 -2.18 -21.00
CA ALA A 69 1.70 -2.10 -21.01
C ALA A 69 1.00 -3.36 -20.44
N ALA A 70 1.68 -4.50 -20.38
CA ALA A 70 1.18 -5.71 -19.74
C ALA A 70 1.46 -5.74 -18.23
N GLY A 71 2.19 -4.74 -17.71
CA GLY A 71 2.57 -4.62 -16.30
C GLY A 71 3.84 -5.39 -15.94
N ASN A 72 4.61 -5.90 -16.92
CA ASN A 72 5.88 -6.54 -16.61
C ASN A 72 6.95 -5.48 -16.32
N PHE A 73 7.77 -5.74 -15.30
CA PHE A 73 8.85 -4.86 -14.89
C PHE A 73 10.16 -5.18 -15.62
N HIS A 74 10.87 -4.13 -16.04
CA HIS A 74 12.16 -4.17 -16.70
C HIS A 74 13.14 -3.29 -15.92
N ALA A 75 14.13 -3.91 -15.27
CA ALA A 75 15.14 -3.19 -14.50
C ALA A 75 16.04 -2.35 -15.41
N TRP A 76 16.43 -1.15 -14.97
CA TRP A 76 17.44 -0.37 -15.67
C TRP A 76 18.81 -1.06 -15.61
N PRO A 77 19.64 -0.92 -16.66
CA PRO A 77 21.05 -1.27 -16.55
C PRO A 77 21.75 -0.36 -15.53
N ALA A 78 22.98 -0.72 -15.16
CA ALA A 78 23.80 0.13 -14.30
C ALA A 78 24.06 1.48 -14.98
N GLY A 79 23.83 2.58 -14.25
CA GLY A 79 24.17 3.92 -14.69
C GLY A 79 25.65 4.27 -14.48
N GLY A 80 26.01 5.51 -14.81
CA GLY A 80 27.35 6.07 -14.62
C GLY A 80 27.33 7.47 -14.01
N ASN A 81 28.52 7.93 -13.58
CA ASN A 81 28.79 9.34 -13.30
C ASN A 81 30.00 9.79 -14.13
N PRO A 82 29.85 10.60 -15.19
CA PRO A 82 28.60 11.25 -15.60
C PRO A 82 27.56 10.24 -16.13
N PRO A 83 26.27 10.60 -16.22
CA PRO A 83 25.27 9.75 -16.84
C PRO A 83 25.71 9.32 -18.25
N THR A 84 25.88 8.02 -18.44
CA THR A 84 26.23 7.38 -19.71
C THR A 84 25.07 6.53 -20.20
N PRO A 85 24.88 6.41 -21.52
CA PRO A 85 24.09 5.31 -22.09
C PRO A 85 24.64 3.94 -21.68
#